data_AF-H1SJ53-F1
#
_entry.id   AF-H1SJ53-F1
#
_cell.length_a   1.000
_cell.length_b   1.000
_cell.length_c   1.000
_cell.angle_alpha   90.00
_cell.angle_beta   90.00
_cell.angle_gamma   90.00
#
_symmetry.space_group_name_H-M   'P 1'
#
loop_
_entity.id
_entity.type
_entity.pdbx_description
1 polymer ?
#
loop_
_entity_poly.entity_id
_entity_poly.type
_entity_poly.pdbx_seq_one_letter_code
_entity_poly.pdbx_strand_id
1 'polypeptide(L)'
;VNASQAMPWYLGEPLLPLLEALPVEEPAPEGDAALRFPVQLVIRQDGAQADDFRGYAGRVEAGTVRVGQKLRVLPANRDALVAEVLTPN
;
A
#
# COMPACT_ATOMS: atom_id res chain seq x y z
N VAL A 1 23.47 8.04 -4.15
CA VAL A 1 23.27 9.35 -4.81
C VAL A 1 24.07 10.40 -4.03
N ASN A 2 24.90 11.19 -4.71
CA ASN A 2 25.94 12.01 -4.08
C ASN A 2 25.73 13.51 -4.37
N ALA A 3 26.42 14.37 -3.63
CA ALA A 3 26.43 15.82 -3.91
C ALA A 3 27.05 16.10 -5.29
N SER A 4 26.49 17.08 -6.00
CA SER A 4 26.95 17.47 -7.34
C SER A 4 28.12 18.47 -7.26
N GLN A 5 29.19 18.20 -8.00
CA GLN A 5 30.33 19.12 -8.12
C GLN A 5 30.00 20.39 -8.92
N ALA A 6 28.93 20.36 -9.75
CA ALA A 6 28.50 21.51 -10.54
C ALA A 6 27.67 22.53 -9.75
N MET A 7 27.31 22.21 -8.50
CA MET A 7 26.47 23.06 -7.64
C MET A 7 27.14 23.31 -6.28
N PRO A 8 28.35 23.91 -6.24
CA PRO A 8 29.08 24.14 -4.99
C PRO A 8 28.37 25.11 -4.03
N TRP A 9 27.39 25.86 -4.54
CA TRP A 9 26.57 26.79 -3.75
C TRP A 9 25.46 26.08 -2.95
N TYR A 10 25.10 24.84 -3.28
CA TYR A 10 24.08 24.09 -2.57
C TYR A 10 24.73 23.23 -1.48
N LEU A 11 24.46 23.57 -0.22
CA LEU A 11 25.07 22.93 0.96
C LEU A 11 24.13 21.91 1.65
N GLY A 12 22.95 21.67 1.08
CA GLY A 12 21.98 20.71 1.62
C GLY A 12 22.32 19.26 1.26
N GLU A 13 21.56 18.32 1.83
CA GLU A 13 21.77 16.91 1.60
C GLU A 13 21.34 16.47 0.18
N PRO A 14 22.02 15.47 -0.42
CA PRO A 14 21.52 14.77 -1.59
C PRO A 14 20.19 14.07 -1.31
N LEU A 15 19.44 13.76 -2.37
CA LEU A 15 18.06 13.26 -2.25
C LEU A 15 17.89 12.02 -1.36
N LEU A 16 18.72 10.98 -1.48
CA LEU A 16 18.52 9.75 -0.71
C LEU A 16 18.81 9.94 0.78
N PRO A 17 19.95 10.53 1.21
CA PRO A 17 20.16 10.89 2.62
C PRO A 17 19.01 11.73 3.20
N LEU A 18 18.51 12.69 2.43
CA LEU A 18 17.36 13.50 2.85
C LEU A 18 16.11 12.63 3.07
N LEU A 19 15.77 11.75 2.12
CA LEU A 19 14.61 10.85 2.25
C LEU A 19 14.76 9.88 3.44
N GLU A 20 15.98 9.47 3.77
CA GLU A 20 16.29 8.61 4.92
C GLU A 20 16.17 9.37 6.26
N ALA A 21 16.41 10.68 6.26
CA ALA A 21 16.36 11.52 7.46
C ALA A 21 14.98 12.11 7.77
N LEU A 22 14.06 12.11 6.80
CA LEU A 22 12.71 12.65 7.02
C LEU A 22 11.95 11.84 8.08
N PRO A 23 11.23 12.50 8.99
CA PRO A 23 10.40 11.80 9.96
C PRO A 23 9.29 11.03 9.23
N VAL A 24 9.11 9.76 9.58
CA VAL A 24 7.97 8.98 9.13
C VAL A 24 6.80 9.36 10.05
N GLU A 25 5.76 9.98 9.49
CA GLU A 25 4.49 10.08 10.22
C GLU A 25 3.95 8.66 10.41
N GLU A 26 3.80 8.24 11.67
CA GLU A 26 3.13 6.99 11.97
C GLU A 26 1.69 7.09 11.42
N PRO A 27 1.24 6.13 10.59
CA PRO A 27 -0.16 6.10 10.19
C PRO A 27 -1.03 6.08 11.44
N ALA A 28 -2.20 6.73 11.36
CA ALA A 28 -3.15 6.84 12.47
C ALA A 28 -3.28 5.50 13.23
N PRO A 29 -3.30 5.52 14.57
CA PRO A 29 -3.05 4.36 15.40
C PRO A 29 -3.79 3.11 14.92
N GLU A 30 -3.00 2.07 14.64
CA GLU A 30 -3.38 0.79 14.02
C GLU A 30 -4.43 -0.02 14.81
N GLY A 31 -4.86 0.47 15.97
CA GLY A 31 -5.55 -0.31 17.00
C GLY A 31 -7.06 -0.54 16.83
N ASP A 32 -7.83 0.44 16.34
CA ASP A 32 -9.32 0.38 16.43
C ASP A 32 -10.08 0.91 15.21
N ALA A 33 -9.40 1.45 14.20
CA ALA A 33 -10.08 1.97 13.01
C ALA A 33 -10.58 0.83 12.11
N ALA A 34 -11.80 0.98 11.59
CA ALA A 34 -12.33 0.04 10.58
C ALA A 34 -11.52 0.12 9.28
N LEU A 35 -11.25 -1.04 8.66
CA LEU A 35 -10.48 -1.12 7.42
C LEU A 35 -11.03 -0.18 6.33
N ARG A 36 -10.15 0.60 5.72
CA ARG A 36 -10.39 1.39 4.50
C ARG A 36 -9.30 1.06 3.49
N PHE A 37 -9.69 0.34 2.45
CA PHE A 37 -8.80 -0.12 1.39
C PHE A 37 -9.38 0.28 0.02
N PRO A 38 -9.05 1.48 -0.48
CA PRO A 38 -9.41 1.88 -1.83
C PRO A 38 -8.66 1.01 -2.86
N VAL A 39 -9.42 0.28 -3.67
CA VAL A 39 -8.83 -0.52 -4.75
C VAL A 39 -8.30 0.42 -5.83
N GLN A 40 -6.99 0.38 -6.07
CA GLN A 40 -6.32 1.16 -7.12
C GLN A 40 -6.09 0.33 -8.38
N LEU A 41 -5.81 -0.96 -8.22
CA LEU A 41 -5.54 -1.88 -9.33
C LEU A 41 -6.18 -3.25 -9.07
N VAL A 42 -6.80 -3.82 -10.11
CA VAL A 42 -7.26 -5.21 -10.12
C VAL A 42 -6.32 -6.02 -11.01
N ILE A 43 -5.60 -6.96 -10.40
CA ILE A 43 -4.64 -7.84 -11.05
C ILE A 43 -5.37 -9.12 -11.47
N ARG A 44 -5.20 -9.53 -12.73
CA ARG A 44 -5.77 -10.75 -13.31
C ARG A 44 -4.66 -11.53 -13.99
N GLN A 45 -4.52 -12.81 -13.69
CA GLN A 45 -3.54 -13.70 -14.32
C GLN A 45 -4.36 -14.77 -15.08
N ASP A 46 -4.30 -14.73 -16.41
CA ASP A 46 -4.90 -15.71 -17.34
C ASP A 46 -6.38 -15.54 -17.77
N GLY A 47 -7.02 -14.40 -17.49
CA GLY A 47 -8.24 -14.00 -18.20
C GLY A 47 -9.54 -14.51 -17.58
N ALA A 48 -10.46 -15.14 -18.32
CA ALA A 48 -11.82 -15.49 -17.86
C ALA A 48 -12.00 -16.94 -17.40
N GLN A 49 -10.90 -17.63 -17.03
CA GLN A 49 -10.97 -19.00 -16.53
C GLN A 49 -11.53 -19.02 -15.10
N ALA A 50 -12.13 -20.15 -14.70
CA ALA A 50 -12.79 -20.27 -13.39
C ALA A 50 -11.82 -20.15 -12.20
N ASP A 51 -10.55 -20.52 -12.39
CA ASP A 51 -9.46 -20.39 -11.40
C ASP A 51 -8.56 -19.16 -11.66
N ASP A 52 -9.04 -18.16 -12.41
CA ASP A 52 -8.29 -16.93 -12.67
C ASP A 52 -7.99 -16.20 -11.35
N PHE A 53 -6.71 -16.03 -11.06
CA PHE A 53 -6.26 -15.27 -9.90
C PHE A 53 -6.79 -13.84 -9.99
N ARG A 54 -7.36 -13.35 -8.88
CA ARG A 54 -7.85 -11.98 -8.80
C ARG A 54 -7.32 -11.26 -7.58
N GLY A 55 -6.25 -10.50 -7.78
CA GLY A 55 -5.65 -9.63 -6.78
C GLY A 55 -6.27 -8.24 -6.80
N TYR A 56 -6.45 -7.64 -5.61
CA TYR A 56 -6.87 -6.25 -5.45
C TYR A 56 -5.74 -5.51 -4.74
N ALA A 57 -5.10 -4.56 -5.43
CA ALA A 57 -3.98 -3.80 -4.93
C ALA A 57 -4.39 -2.34 -4.64
N GLY A 58 -3.82 -1.79 -3.57
CA GLY A 58 -4.08 -0.46 -3.08
C GLY A 58 -3.28 -0.19 -1.80
N ARG A 59 -3.34 1.04 -1.31
CA ARG A 59 -2.81 1.42 0.00
C ARG A 59 -3.91 1.27 1.06
N VAL A 60 -3.54 0.76 2.22
CA VAL A 60 -4.42 0.78 3.39
C VAL A 60 -4.42 2.21 3.94
N GLU A 61 -5.59 2.86 3.90
CA GLU A 61 -5.76 4.24 4.39
C GLU A 61 -6.21 4.29 5.85
N ALA A 62 -6.81 3.21 6.38
CA ALA A 62 -7.15 3.08 7.78
C ALA A 62 -7.34 1.61 8.19
N GLY A 63 -7.10 1.30 9.46
CA GLY A 63 -7.26 -0.03 10.04
C GLY A 63 -6.24 -1.05 9.54
N THR A 64 -6.48 -2.32 9.82
CA THR A 64 -5.60 -3.42 9.42
C THR A 64 -6.33 -4.47 8.59
N VAL A 65 -5.60 -5.14 7.70
CA VAL A 65 -6.07 -6.30 6.95
C VAL A 65 -5.32 -7.55 7.39
N ARG A 66 -6.03 -8.67 7.60
CA ARG A 66 -5.45 -9.97 7.95
C ARG A 66 -6.08 -11.08 7.13
N VAL A 67 -5.33 -12.15 6.88
CA VAL A 67 -5.86 -13.36 6.24
C VAL A 67 -7.03 -13.92 7.06
N GLY A 68 -8.09 -14.35 6.39
CA GLY A 68 -9.33 -14.83 6.99
C GLY A 68 -10.29 -13.73 7.47
N GLN A 69 -9.92 -12.45 7.39
CA GLN A 69 -10.79 -11.35 7.81
C GLN A 69 -12.03 -11.26 6.90
N LYS A 70 -13.21 -11.19 7.52
CA LYS A 70 -14.47 -10.82 6.83
C LYS A 70 -14.49 -9.33 6.57
N LEU A 71 -14.78 -8.94 5.35
CA LEU A 71 -14.89 -7.55 4.94
C LEU A 71 -16.10 -7.33 4.03
N ARG A 72 -16.44 -6.05 3.86
CA ARG A 72 -17.47 -5.63 2.90
C ARG A 72 -16.85 -4.82 1.77
N VAL A 73 -17.10 -5.27 0.55
CA VAL A 73 -16.71 -4.57 -0.68
C VAL A 73 -17.78 -3.54 -1.01
N LEU A 74 -17.37 -2.27 -1.04
CA LEU A 74 -18.21 -1.14 -1.45
C LEU A 74 -17.86 -0.70 -2.88
N PRO A 75 -18.81 -0.11 -3.63
CA PRO A 75 -20.19 0.23 -3.24
C PRO A 75 -21.18 -0.94 -3.37
N ALA A 76 -20.77 -2.08 -3.92
CA ALA A 76 -21.66 -3.22 -4.22
C ALA A 76 -22.23 -3.94 -2.99
N ASN A 77 -21.78 -3.57 -1.78
CA ASN A 77 -22.22 -4.12 -0.50
C ASN A 77 -22.09 -5.65 -0.40
N ARG A 78 -21.01 -6.21 -0.98
CA ARG A 78 -20.75 -7.66 -1.00
C ARG A 78 -19.84 -8.08 0.14
N ASP A 79 -20.18 -9.18 0.80
CA ASP A 79 -19.28 -9.81 1.78
C ASP A 79 -18.19 -10.61 1.08
N ALA A 80 -16.98 -10.56 1.64
CA ALA A 80 -15.84 -11.34 1.20
C ALA A 80 -14.94 -11.73 2.37
N LEU A 81 -14.06 -12.69 2.12
CA LEU A 81 -13.01 -13.14 3.03
C LEU A 81 -11.65 -12.85 2.38
N VAL A 82 -10.70 -12.35 3.16
CA VAL A 82 -9.31 -12.20 2.70
C VAL A 82 -8.67 -13.58 2.60
N ALA A 83 -8.39 -14.03 1.38
CA ALA A 83 -7.73 -15.32 1.16
C ALA A 83 -6.22 -15.26 1.44
N GLU A 84 -5.57 -14.18 1.02
CA GLU A 84 -4.13 -13.98 1.11
C GLU A 84 -3.83 -12.46 1.14
N VAL A 85 -2.70 -12.07 1.73
CA VAL A 85 -2.18 -10.70 1.71
C VAL A 85 -0.78 -10.73 1.09
N LEU A 86 -0.60 -10.05 -0.04
CA LEU A 86 0.67 -9.94 -0.74
C LEU A 86 1.24 -8.53 -0.56
N THR A 87 2.46 -8.43 -0.04
CA THR A 87 3.21 -7.16 0.08
C THR A 87 4.54 -7.28 -0.65
N PRO A 88 5.10 -6.18 -1.18
CA PRO A 88 6.50 -6.18 -1.60
C PRO A 88 7.36 -6.53 -0.38
N ASN A 89 8.30 -7.47 -0.55
CA ASN A 89 9.28 -7.82 0.48
C ASN A 89 10.23 -6.65 0.75
#